data_AF-Q5DI19-F1
#
_entry.id   AF-Q5DI19-F1
#
_cell.length_a   1.000
_cell.length_b   1.000
_cell.length_c   1.000
_cell.angle_alpha   90.00
_cell.angle_beta   90.00
_cell.angle_gamma   90.00
#
_symmetry.space_group_name_H-M   'P 1'
#
loop_
_entity.id
_entity.type
_entity.pdbx_description
1 polymer ?
#
loop_
_entity_poly.entity_id
_entity_poly.type
_entity_poly.pdbx_seq_one_letter_code
_entity_poly.pdbx_strand_id
1 'polypeptide(L)'
;MVGTSLSKDQLNRLVEHKYHCEGESICDILFKNFWRISSLYIPTSIAPNTLTLIGLFANVFALCLLLSYGAGSVTSLVFVLCVFIYQTLDALDGLHARRTGSCSQLGELFDHGCDTLATCNVAFTL
;
A
#
# COMPACT_ATOMS: atom_id res chain seq x y z
N MET A 1 13.35 18.91 -10.74
CA MET A 1 14.58 18.11 -10.90
C MET A 1 14.15 16.79 -11.54
N VAL A 2 14.46 16.61 -12.82
CA VAL A 2 14.07 15.40 -13.57
C VAL A 2 15.02 14.29 -13.15
N GLY A 3 14.51 13.23 -12.53
CA GLY A 3 15.30 12.12 -12.04
C GLY A 3 16.08 11.46 -13.18
N THR A 4 17.40 11.34 -13.02
CA THR A 4 18.24 10.58 -13.94
C THR A 4 17.90 9.10 -13.84
N SER A 5 17.82 8.41 -14.98
CA SER A 5 17.62 6.96 -15.02
C SER A 5 18.68 6.23 -14.19
N LEU A 6 18.26 5.18 -13.47
CA LEU A 6 19.17 4.35 -12.66
C LEU A 6 20.33 3.81 -13.50
N SER A 7 21.55 3.92 -12.99
CA SER A 7 22.72 3.25 -13.59
C SER A 7 22.53 1.73 -13.56
N LYS A 8 23.14 1.01 -14.51
CA LYS A 8 23.10 -0.47 -14.57
C LYS A 8 23.53 -1.11 -13.24
N ASP A 9 24.51 -0.52 -12.55
CA ASP A 9 24.98 -1.02 -11.25
C ASP A 9 23.98 -0.78 -10.11
N GLN A 10 23.15 0.26 -10.20
CA GLN A 10 22.05 0.49 -9.25
C GLN A 10 20.91 -0.49 -9.51
N LEU A 11 20.60 -0.76 -10.78
CA LEU A 11 19.59 -1.74 -11.17
C LEU A 11 19.99 -3.15 -10.72
N ASN A 12 21.24 -3.55 -10.93
CA ASN A 12 21.75 -4.86 -10.48
C ASN A 12 21.65 -5.02 -8.96
N ARG A 13 21.93 -3.96 -8.18
CA ARG A 13 21.79 -3.99 -6.72
C ARG A 13 20.34 -4.15 -6.25
N LEU A 14 19.37 -3.61 -6.98
CA LEU A 14 17.95 -3.84 -6.69
C LEU A 14 17.56 -5.30 -6.94
N VAL A 15 18.10 -5.89 -8.02
CA VAL A 15 17.88 -7.31 -8.37
C VAL A 15 18.51 -8.28 -7.36
N GLU A 16 19.63 -7.90 -6.75
CA GLU A 16 20.33 -8.73 -5.76
C GLU A 16 19.76 -8.62 -4.34
N HIS A 17 18.93 -7.60 -4.06
CA HIS A 17 18.40 -7.36 -2.71
C HIS A 17 17.43 -8.44 -2.27
N LYS A 18 17.79 -9.27 -1.27
CA LYS A 18 16.86 -10.19 -0.65
C LYS A 18 16.25 -9.55 0.59
N TYR A 19 14.95 -9.26 0.51
CA TYR A 19 14.18 -8.83 1.66
C TYR A 19 14.11 -9.96 2.70
N HIS A 20 14.47 -9.64 3.95
CA HIS A 20 14.48 -10.57 5.06
C HIS A 20 13.89 -9.88 6.29
N CYS A 21 12.57 -9.70 6.30
CA CYS A 21 11.85 -9.15 7.44
C CYS A 21 10.74 -10.11 7.84
N GLU A 22 10.79 -10.60 9.08
CA GLU A 22 9.71 -11.35 9.71
C GLU A 22 8.88 -10.37 10.55
N GLY A 23 7.67 -10.07 10.09
CA GLY A 23 6.74 -9.16 10.77
C GLY A 23 6.09 -9.83 11.98
N GLU A 24 6.46 -9.38 13.18
CA GLU A 24 5.90 -9.79 14.48
C GLU A 24 5.27 -8.57 15.18
N SER A 25 4.50 -7.73 14.46
CA SER A 25 3.85 -6.59 15.10
C SER A 25 2.57 -7.02 15.84
N ILE A 26 2.17 -6.23 16.85
CA ILE A 26 0.92 -6.47 17.59
C ILE A 26 -0.30 -6.39 16.65
N CYS A 27 -0.27 -5.46 15.69
CA CYS A 27 -1.31 -5.33 14.67
C CYS A 27 -1.37 -6.56 13.76
N ASP A 28 -0.23 -7.16 13.41
CA ASP A 28 -0.21 -8.41 12.67
C ASP A 28 -0.93 -9.50 13.45
N ILE A 29 -0.68 -9.65 14.76
CA ILE A 29 -1.36 -10.69 15.56
C ILE A 29 -2.89 -10.52 15.52
N LEU A 30 -3.38 -9.30 15.60
CA LEU A 30 -4.82 -9.00 15.60
C LEU A 30 -5.46 -9.18 14.22
N PHE A 31 -4.85 -8.63 13.17
CA PHE A 31 -5.45 -8.54 11.85
C PHE A 31 -5.03 -9.65 10.88
N LYS A 32 -4.01 -10.46 11.21
CA LYS A 32 -3.52 -11.55 10.34
C LYS A 32 -4.60 -12.53 9.94
N ASN A 33 -5.50 -12.91 10.85
CA ASN A 33 -6.62 -13.78 10.50
C ASN A 33 -7.61 -13.07 9.57
N PHE A 34 -7.92 -11.80 9.85
CA PHE A 34 -8.80 -10.99 9.00
C PHE A 34 -8.23 -10.84 7.58
N TRP A 35 -6.95 -10.48 7.43
CA TRP A 35 -6.31 -10.31 6.13
C TRP A 35 -6.11 -11.64 5.39
N ARG A 36 -5.77 -12.73 6.09
CA ARG A 36 -5.67 -14.07 5.48
C ARG A 36 -7.00 -14.55 4.92
N ILE A 37 -8.10 -14.31 5.63
CA ILE A 37 -9.44 -14.66 5.13
C ILE A 37 -9.81 -13.74 3.97
N SER A 38 -9.56 -12.44 4.11
CA SER A 38 -9.88 -11.44 3.10
C SER A 38 -9.14 -11.67 1.78
N SER A 39 -7.87 -12.08 1.83
CA SER A 39 -7.07 -12.37 0.63
C SER A 39 -7.59 -13.54 -0.19
N LEU A 40 -8.37 -14.46 0.42
CA LEU A 40 -9.00 -15.57 -0.31
C LEU A 40 -10.07 -15.09 -1.30
N TYR A 41 -10.71 -13.95 -1.03
CA TYR A 41 -11.74 -13.38 -1.90
C TYR A 41 -11.17 -12.65 -3.11
N ILE A 42 -9.86 -12.43 -3.17
CA ILE A 42 -9.21 -11.74 -4.28
C ILE A 42 -8.98 -12.74 -5.42
N PRO A 43 -9.48 -12.48 -6.65
CA PRO A 43 -9.20 -13.34 -7.79
C PRO A 43 -7.70 -13.39 -8.14
N THR A 44 -7.21 -14.56 -8.56
CA THR A 44 -5.81 -14.74 -8.97
C THR A 44 -5.45 -14.01 -10.26
N SER A 45 -6.44 -13.52 -11.02
CA SER A 45 -6.25 -12.69 -12.22
C SER A 45 -5.82 -11.26 -11.92
N ILE A 46 -5.95 -10.80 -10.67
CA ILE A 46 -5.58 -9.45 -10.25
C ILE A 46 -4.12 -9.46 -9.81
N ALA A 47 -3.31 -8.56 -10.35
CA ALA A 47 -1.93 -8.37 -9.91
C ALA A 47 -1.91 -7.76 -8.50
N PRO A 48 -1.02 -8.22 -7.58
CA PRO A 48 -0.96 -7.72 -6.20
C PRO A 48 -0.91 -6.20 -6.10
N ASN A 49 0.06 -5.55 -6.75
CA ASN A 49 0.25 -4.11 -6.73
C ASN A 49 -0.98 -3.29 -7.20
N THR A 50 -1.92 -3.91 -7.93
CA THR A 50 -3.17 -3.24 -8.31
C THR A 50 -4.04 -2.96 -7.09
N LEU A 51 -3.98 -3.79 -6.04
CA LEU A 51 -4.71 -3.61 -4.79
C LEU A 51 -4.22 -2.34 -4.07
N THR A 52 -2.92 -2.25 -3.81
CA THR A 52 -2.29 -1.08 -3.18
C THR A 52 -2.52 0.18 -4.00
N LEU A 53 -2.44 0.10 -5.33
CA LEU A 53 -2.72 1.24 -6.22
C LEU A 53 -4.17 1.72 -6.13
N ILE A 54 -5.15 0.82 -6.08
CA ILE A 54 -6.57 1.18 -5.90
C ILE A 54 -6.77 1.86 -4.54
N GLY A 55 -6.16 1.31 -3.48
CA GLY A 55 -6.17 1.94 -2.16
C GLY A 55 -5.60 3.35 -2.20
N LEU A 56 -4.48 3.55 -2.90
CA LEU A 56 -3.81 4.85 -2.97
C LEU A 56 -4.69 5.89 -3.67
N PHE A 57 -5.35 5.52 -4.77
CA PHE A 57 -6.29 6.41 -5.45
C PHE A 57 -7.47 6.79 -4.56
N ALA A 58 -8.03 5.85 -3.80
CA ALA A 58 -9.09 6.14 -2.85
C ALA A 58 -8.63 7.10 -1.74
N ASN A 59 -7.40 6.92 -1.25
CA ASN A 59 -6.79 7.79 -0.24
C ASN A 59 -6.58 9.23 -0.76
N VAL A 60 -5.99 9.37 -1.95
CA VAL A 60 -5.80 10.67 -2.62
C VAL A 60 -7.13 11.35 -2.90
N PHE A 61 -8.13 10.62 -3.38
CA PHE A 61 -9.47 11.15 -3.62
C PHE A 61 -10.10 11.69 -2.32
N ALA A 62 -9.98 10.95 -1.22
CA ALA A 62 -10.50 11.41 0.06
C ALA A 62 -9.77 12.65 0.58
N LEU A 63 -8.46 12.75 0.39
CA LEU A 63 -7.70 13.97 0.68
C LEU A 63 -8.23 15.16 -0.14
N CYS A 64 -8.45 14.98 -1.44
CA CYS A 64 -9.01 16.03 -2.30
C CYS A 64 -10.38 16.51 -1.80
N LEU A 65 -11.26 15.60 -1.36
CA LEU A 65 -12.54 15.96 -0.77
C LEU A 65 -12.37 16.77 0.52
N LEU A 66 -11.48 16.32 1.41
CA LEU A 66 -11.20 16.99 2.68
C LEU A 66 -10.66 18.41 2.46
N LEU A 67 -9.75 18.59 1.51
CA LEU A 67 -9.18 19.90 1.16
C LEU A 67 -10.21 20.82 0.46
N SER A 68 -11.12 20.26 -0.32
CA SER A 68 -12.12 21.06 -1.08
C SER A 68 -13.28 21.53 -0.21
N TYR A 69 -13.74 20.69 0.72
CA TYR A 69 -14.95 20.94 1.53
C TYR A 69 -14.62 21.26 3.01
N GLY A 70 -13.36 21.14 3.41
CA GLY A 70 -12.91 21.30 4.79
C GLY A 70 -13.17 20.05 5.66
N ALA A 71 -12.64 20.08 6.88
CA ALA A 71 -12.71 19.00 7.86
C ALA A 71 -14.06 18.93 8.60
N GLY A 72 -15.16 18.76 7.85
CA GLY A 72 -16.47 18.44 8.41
C GLY A 72 -16.58 16.98 8.85
N SER A 73 -17.59 16.65 9.66
CA SER A 73 -17.75 15.28 10.20
C SER A 73 -17.82 14.21 9.12
N VAL A 74 -18.49 14.49 8.00
CA VAL A 74 -18.64 13.54 6.88
C VAL A 74 -17.33 13.37 6.11
N THR A 75 -16.65 14.46 5.75
CA THR A 75 -15.41 14.41 4.97
C THR A 75 -14.27 13.79 5.78
N SER A 76 -14.19 14.09 7.08
CA SER A 76 -13.24 13.44 7.99
C SER A 76 -13.51 11.95 8.15
N LEU A 77 -14.78 11.53 8.24
CA LEU A 77 -15.14 10.11 8.31
C LEU A 77 -14.78 9.38 7.02
N VAL A 78 -15.09 9.96 5.85
CA VAL A 78 -14.69 9.41 4.54
C VAL A 78 -13.17 9.30 4.45
N PHE A 79 -12.43 10.31 4.91
CA PHE A 79 -10.96 10.28 4.92
C PHE A 79 -10.41 9.13 5.78
N VAL A 80 -10.87 8.98 7.03
CA VAL A 80 -10.44 7.90 7.92
C VAL A 80 -10.78 6.52 7.33
N LEU A 81 -11.95 6.36 6.73
CA LEU A 81 -12.33 5.11 6.06
C LEU A 81 -11.42 4.80 4.87
N CYS A 82 -11.09 5.78 4.04
CA CYS A 82 -10.19 5.60 2.90
C CYS A 82 -8.75 5.29 3.34
N VAL A 83 -8.27 5.87 4.45
CA VAL A 83 -6.99 5.48 5.07
C VAL A 83 -7.03 4.02 5.54
N PHE A 84 -8.12 3.61 6.19
CA PHE A 84 -8.29 2.22 6.63
C PHE A 84 -8.38 1.22 5.46
N ILE A 85 -9.03 1.61 4.37
CA ILE A 85 -9.10 0.82 3.14
C ILE A 85 -7.71 0.71 2.52
N TYR A 86 -6.95 1.81 2.43
CA TYR A 86 -5.58 1.80 1.92
C TYR A 86 -4.72 0.77 2.67
N GLN A 87 -4.60 0.89 3.99
CA GLN A 87 -3.76 -0.02 4.77
C GLN A 87 -4.23 -1.49 4.70
N THR A 88 -5.54 -1.71 4.49
CA THR A 88 -6.06 -3.06 4.30
C THR A 88 -5.62 -3.63 2.96
N LEU A 89 -5.73 -2.86 1.88
CA LEU A 89 -5.39 -3.30 0.53
C LEU A 89 -3.87 -3.52 0.37
N ASP A 90 -3.08 -2.66 1.00
CA ASP A 90 -1.63 -2.76 1.15
C ASP A 90 -1.25 -4.09 1.81
N ALA A 91 -1.74 -4.38 3.03
CA ALA A 91 -1.48 -5.66 3.69
C ALA A 91 -1.96 -6.90 2.90
N LEU A 92 -3.00 -6.75 2.08
CA LEU A 92 -3.53 -7.83 1.25
C LEU A 92 -2.69 -8.11 0.01
N ASP A 93 -1.95 -7.13 -0.49
CA ASP A 93 -1.15 -7.29 -1.70
C ASP A 93 0.00 -8.28 -1.48
N GLY A 94 0.69 -8.21 -0.34
CA GLY A 94 1.79 -9.08 0.00
C GLY A 94 1.31 -10.50 0.29
N LEU A 95 0.15 -10.63 0.93
CA LEU A 95 -0.50 -11.93 1.13
C LEU A 95 -0.94 -12.55 -0.20
N HIS A 96 -1.49 -11.75 -1.11
CA HIS A 96 -1.90 -12.21 -2.43
C HIS A 96 -0.69 -12.60 -3.27
N ALA A 97 0.37 -11.80 -3.29
CA ALA A 97 1.63 -12.07 -3.98
C ALA A 97 2.28 -13.39 -3.53
N ARG A 98 2.27 -13.66 -2.21
CA ARG A 98 2.75 -14.94 -1.66
C ARG A 98 1.90 -16.11 -2.10
N ARG A 99 0.57 -15.93 -2.17
CA ARG A 99 -0.38 -16.97 -2.61
C ARG A 99 -0.25 -17.27 -4.11
N THR A 100 -0.02 -16.26 -4.94
CA THR A 100 0.12 -16.41 -6.40
C THR A 100 1.55 -16.71 -6.85
N GLY A 101 2.53 -16.70 -5.93
CA GLY A 101 3.94 -16.89 -6.26
C GLY A 101 4.54 -15.73 -7.07
N SER A 102 3.93 -14.54 -6.99
CA SER A 102 4.33 -13.35 -7.74
C SER A 102 5.05 -12.31 -6.87
N CYS A 103 5.63 -12.72 -5.74
CA CYS A 103 6.50 -11.87 -4.93
C CYS A 103 7.70 -11.40 -5.76
N SER A 104 7.97 -10.10 -5.76
CA SER A 104 9.11 -9.51 -6.46
C SER A 104 9.63 -8.28 -5.71
N GLN A 105 10.92 -8.01 -5.83
CA GLN A 105 11.58 -6.83 -5.23
C GLN A 105 10.99 -5.52 -5.75
N LEU A 106 10.61 -5.49 -7.03
CA LEU A 106 9.94 -4.34 -7.62
C LEU A 106 8.55 -4.13 -7.01
N GLY A 107 7.85 -5.21 -6.69
CA GLY A 107 6.58 -5.17 -5.97
C GLY A 107 6.74 -4.55 -4.59
N GLU A 108 7.72 -5.01 -3.82
CA GLU A 108 8.04 -4.46 -2.49
C GLU A 108 8.46 -2.97 -2.56
N LEU A 109 9.27 -2.58 -3.56
CA LEU A 109 9.63 -1.17 -3.75
C LEU A 109 8.41 -0.31 -4.11
N PHE A 110 7.49 -0.85 -4.91
CA PHE A 110 6.25 -0.17 -5.29
C PHE A 110 5.34 0.04 -4.07
N ASP A 111 5.15 -1.00 -3.26
CA ASP A 111 4.38 -1.00 -2.03
C ASP A 111 4.90 0.06 -1.05
N HIS A 112 6.20 0.03 -0.76
CA HIS A 112 6.85 1.01 0.11
C HIS A 112 6.76 2.46 -0.41
N GLY A 113 6.82 2.63 -1.74
CA GLY A 113 6.60 3.92 -2.38
C GLY A 113 5.19 4.45 -2.18
N CYS A 114 4.18 3.58 -2.27
CA CYS A 114 2.79 3.92 -2.00
C CYS A 114 2.57 4.29 -0.53
N ASP A 115 3.19 3.55 0.40
CA ASP A 115 3.12 3.82 1.84
C ASP A 115 3.62 5.21 2.20
N THR A 116 4.72 5.61 1.58
CA THR A 116 5.30 6.94 1.77
C THR A 116 4.30 8.01 1.32
N LEU A 117 3.67 7.84 0.16
CA LEU A 117 2.68 8.78 -0.36
C LEU A 117 1.41 8.85 0.51
N ALA A 118 0.87 7.69 0.92
CA ALA A 118 -0.29 7.62 1.80
C ALA A 118 0.00 8.26 3.17
N THR A 119 1.20 8.06 3.72
CA THR A 119 1.64 8.70 4.95
C THR A 119 1.76 10.22 4.80
N CYS A 120 2.31 10.71 3.68
CA CYS A 120 2.33 12.13 3.38
C CYS A 120 0.91 12.74 3.31
N ASN A 121 -0.05 12.03 2.70
CA ASN A 121 -1.43 12.50 2.64
C ASN A 121 -2.03 12.69 4.04
N VAL A 122 -1.80 11.77 4.97
CA VAL A 122 -2.23 11.91 6.36
C VAL A 122 -1.54 13.09 7.04
N ALA A 123 -0.22 13.25 6.83
CA ALA A 123 0.53 14.36 7.41
C ALA A 123 0.03 15.74 6.96
N PHE A 124 -0.46 15.89 5.73
CA PHE A 124 -1.08 17.14 5.24
C PHE A 124 -2.39 17.51 5.95
N THR A 125 -2.99 16.58 6.69
CA THR A 125 -4.28 16.79 7.38
C THR A 125 -4.14 17.06 8.87
N LEU A 126 -2.92 16.98 9.43
CA LEU A 126 -2.57 17.31 10.81
C LEU A 126 -2.18 18.78 10.95
#